data_AF-A0A556N7I4-F1
#
_entry.id   AF-A0A556N7I4-F1
#
_cell.length_a   1.000
_cell.length_b   1.000
_cell.length_c   1.000
_cell.angle_alpha   90.00
_cell.angle_beta   90.00
_cell.angle_gamma   90.00
#
_symmetry.space_group_name_H-M   'P 1'
#
loop_
_entity.id
_entity.type
_entity.pdbx_description
1 polymer ?
#
loop_
_entity_poly.entity_id
_entity_poly.type
_entity_poly.pdbx_seq_one_letter_code
_entity_poly.pdbx_strand_id
1 'polypeptide(L)'
;MIRTTFIIGVVIFSCLFRVQNAHAQQGKVYDSLVTQAFGLYEIKEYKASAQKYAEAFAFFWGKGYYGDRYNAACSWALAAIPDSAFVQLFKMADNGSCTDLEHISSDSDLNSLHPDNAGKS
;
A
#
# COMPACT_ATOMS: atom_id res chain seq x y z
N MET A 1 -21.85 44.62 -9.35
CA MET A 1 -22.03 43.33 -8.64
C MET A 1 -21.95 42.12 -9.56
N ILE A 2 -22.67 42.07 -10.70
CA ILE A 2 -22.70 40.88 -11.59
C ILE A 2 -21.32 40.47 -12.16
N ARG A 3 -20.45 41.44 -12.54
CA ARG A 3 -19.12 41.15 -13.10
C ARG A 3 -18.16 40.51 -12.09
N THR A 4 -18.26 40.89 -10.83
CA THR A 4 -17.41 40.37 -9.75
C THR A 4 -17.79 38.92 -9.41
N THR A 5 -19.10 38.62 -9.38
CA THR A 5 -19.62 37.26 -9.16
C THR A 5 -19.23 36.29 -10.28
N PHE A 6 -19.22 36.77 -11.54
CA PHE A 6 -18.83 35.95 -12.69
C PHE A 6 -17.33 35.57 -12.66
N ILE A 7 -16.44 36.53 -12.33
CA ILE A 7 -15.00 36.27 -12.22
C ILE A 7 -14.71 35.28 -11.09
N ILE A 8 -15.36 35.42 -9.94
CA ILE A 8 -15.23 34.49 -8.81
C ILE A 8 -15.70 33.08 -9.23
N GLY A 9 -16.81 32.97 -9.96
CA GLY A 9 -17.29 31.68 -10.49
C GLY A 9 -16.30 30.99 -11.43
N VAL A 10 -15.66 31.74 -12.34
CA VAL A 10 -14.64 31.21 -13.27
C VAL A 10 -13.37 30.75 -12.53
N VAL A 11 -12.93 31.49 -11.51
CA VAL A 11 -11.77 31.11 -10.68
C VAL A 11 -12.06 29.85 -9.87
N ILE A 12 -13.25 29.74 -9.26
CA ILE A 12 -13.64 28.53 -8.51
C ILE A 12 -13.71 27.31 -9.44
N PHE A 13 -14.33 27.45 -10.62
CA PHE A 13 -14.46 26.36 -11.59
C PHE A 13 -13.10 25.86 -12.11
N SER A 14 -12.18 26.78 -12.39
CA SER A 14 -10.82 26.44 -12.84
C SER A 14 -9.95 25.84 -11.72
N CYS A 15 -10.16 26.22 -10.45
CA CYS A 15 -9.55 25.55 -9.31
C CYS A 15 -10.03 24.10 -9.15
N LEU A 16 -11.34 23.84 -9.28
CA LEU A 16 -11.90 22.49 -9.12
C LEU A 16 -11.41 21.52 -10.22
N PHE A 17 -11.24 22.00 -11.46
CA PHE A 17 -10.72 21.18 -12.57
C PHE A 17 -9.26 20.72 -12.36
N ARG A 18 -8.44 21.54 -11.68
CA ARG A 18 -7.04 21.19 -11.36
C ARG A 18 -6.95 20.06 -10.33
N VAL A 19 -7.85 20.01 -9.35
CA VAL A 19 -7.84 19.00 -8.28
C VAL A 19 -8.17 17.60 -8.82
N GLN A 20 -9.11 17.50 -9.77
CA GLN A 20 -9.49 16.20 -10.37
C GLN A 20 -8.32 15.51 -11.10
N ASN A 21 -7.49 16.27 -11.81
CA ASN A 21 -6.33 15.73 -12.54
C ASN A 21 -5.23 15.24 -11.59
N ALA A 22 -5.10 15.84 -10.40
CA ALA A 22 -4.12 15.40 -9.40
C ALA A 22 -4.46 14.01 -8.83
N HIS A 23 -5.74 13.71 -8.60
CA HIS A 23 -6.18 12.39 -8.12
C HIS A 23 -5.93 11.28 -9.14
N ALA A 24 -6.17 11.53 -10.43
CA ALA A 24 -5.93 10.55 -11.48
C ALA A 24 -4.43 10.23 -11.67
N GLN A 25 -3.56 11.22 -11.49
CA GLN A 25 -2.11 11.01 -11.55
C GLN A 25 -1.59 10.21 -10.36
N GLN A 26 -2.24 10.36 -9.20
CA GLN A 26 -1.88 9.62 -7.99
C GLN A 26 -2.12 8.11 -8.14
N GLY A 27 -3.24 7.69 -8.73
CA GLY A 27 -3.49 6.26 -8.98
C GLY A 27 -2.40 5.61 -9.83
N LYS A 28 -2.01 6.25 -10.94
CA LYS A 28 -0.99 5.71 -11.86
C LYS A 28 0.39 5.50 -11.22
N VAL A 29 0.82 6.46 -10.39
CA VAL A 29 2.12 6.34 -9.71
C VAL A 29 2.09 5.25 -8.65
N TYR A 30 1.00 5.16 -7.88
CA TYR A 30 0.81 4.07 -6.93
C TYR A 30 0.85 2.69 -7.61
N ASP A 31 0.07 2.51 -8.69
CA ASP A 31 0.01 1.24 -9.43
C ASP A 31 1.37 0.85 -10.00
N SER A 32 2.14 1.83 -10.49
CA SER A 32 3.50 1.61 -10.98
C SER A 32 4.45 1.16 -9.87
N LEU A 33 4.36 1.75 -8.67
CA LEU A 33 5.19 1.36 -7.53
C LEU A 33 4.83 -0.05 -7.05
N VAL A 34 3.53 -0.38 -6.96
CA VAL A 34 3.05 -1.72 -6.60
C VAL A 34 3.50 -2.76 -7.63
N THR A 35 3.42 -2.45 -8.92
CA THR A 35 3.88 -3.35 -10.00
C THR A 35 5.37 -3.64 -9.88
N GLN A 36 6.18 -2.61 -9.60
CA GLN A 36 7.62 -2.77 -9.37
C GLN A 36 7.92 -3.58 -8.10
N ALA A 37 7.17 -3.36 -7.03
CA ALA A 37 7.32 -4.11 -5.78
C ALA A 37 7.05 -5.60 -6.01
N PHE A 38 5.95 -5.92 -6.71
CA PHE A 38 5.63 -7.30 -7.05
C PHE A 38 6.69 -7.94 -7.95
N GLY A 39 7.20 -7.22 -8.96
CA GLY A 39 8.30 -7.72 -9.78
C GLY A 39 9.58 -8.04 -8.97
N LEU A 40 9.88 -7.23 -7.94
CA LEU A 40 10.98 -7.52 -7.01
C LEU A 40 10.71 -8.75 -6.14
N TYR A 41 9.46 -8.96 -5.73
CA TYR A 41 9.03 -10.15 -5.00
C TYR A 41 9.21 -11.42 -5.86
N GLU A 42 8.81 -11.38 -7.13
CA GLU A 42 8.91 -12.52 -8.05
C GLU A 42 10.37 -12.98 -8.26
N ILE A 43 11.32 -12.04 -8.28
CA ILE A 43 12.76 -12.34 -8.38
C ILE A 43 13.42 -12.59 -7.02
N LYS A 44 12.63 -12.72 -5.94
CA LYS A 44 13.06 -13.00 -4.57
C LYS A 44 13.90 -11.92 -3.90
N GLU A 45 13.85 -10.69 -4.41
CA GLU A 45 14.44 -9.52 -3.78
C GLU A 45 13.48 -8.97 -2.71
N TYR A 46 13.17 -9.80 -1.71
CA TYR A 46 12.06 -9.57 -0.77
C TYR A 46 12.18 -8.27 0.03
N LYS A 47 13.40 -7.92 0.46
CA LYS A 47 13.64 -6.65 1.16
C LYS A 47 13.39 -5.45 0.24
N ALA A 48 13.83 -5.51 -1.01
CA ALA A 48 13.62 -4.46 -1.99
C ALA A 48 12.13 -4.33 -2.36
N SER A 49 11.45 -5.46 -2.55
CA SER A 49 9.99 -5.52 -2.71
C SER A 49 9.28 -4.79 -1.56
N ALA A 50 9.60 -5.16 -0.33
CA ALA A 50 8.94 -4.61 0.85
C ALA A 50 9.17 -3.09 0.99
N GLN A 51 10.39 -2.61 0.66
CA GLN A 51 10.71 -1.19 0.60
C GLN A 51 9.95 -0.46 -0.51
N LYS A 52 9.78 -1.08 -1.68
CA LYS A 52 9.03 -0.51 -2.80
C LYS A 52 7.52 -0.43 -2.50
N TYR A 53 6.96 -1.41 -1.80
CA TYR A 53 5.61 -1.31 -1.24
C TYR A 53 5.49 -0.17 -0.22
N ALA A 54 6.48 0.01 0.67
CA ALA A 54 6.49 1.12 1.61
C ALA A 54 6.51 2.50 0.90
N GLU A 55 7.23 2.61 -0.21
CA GLU A 55 7.21 3.80 -1.09
C GLU A 55 5.81 4.04 -1.68
N ALA A 56 5.14 3.00 -2.18
CA ALA A 56 3.77 3.09 -2.67
C ALA A 56 2.81 3.61 -1.59
N PHE A 57 2.88 3.04 -0.38
CA PHE A 57 2.03 3.47 0.72
C PHE A 57 2.33 4.90 1.17
N ALA A 58 3.60 5.30 1.24
CA ALA A 58 3.96 6.68 1.56
C ALA A 58 3.39 7.67 0.53
N PHE A 59 3.48 7.34 -0.76
CA PHE A 59 2.89 8.14 -1.84
C PHE A 59 1.35 8.20 -1.77
N PHE A 60 0.71 7.16 -1.26
CA PHE A 60 -0.73 7.10 -1.04
C PHE A 60 -1.16 7.49 0.39
N TRP A 61 -0.42 8.40 1.02
CA TRP A 61 -0.76 8.97 2.34
C TRP A 61 -0.88 7.91 3.46
N GLY A 62 -0.04 6.89 3.41
CA GLY A 62 -0.05 5.75 4.32
C GLY A 62 -1.18 4.74 4.05
N LYS A 63 -2.07 5.00 3.07
CA LYS A 63 -3.08 4.06 2.61
C LYS A 63 -2.44 3.00 1.70
N GLY A 64 -3.19 1.94 1.44
CA GLY A 64 -2.80 0.85 0.56
C GLY A 64 -3.97 -0.12 0.46
N TYR A 65 -4.12 -0.75 -0.70
CA TYR A 65 -5.16 -1.76 -0.89
C TYR A 65 -4.81 -3.02 -0.10
N TYR A 66 -5.83 -3.81 0.21
CA TYR A 66 -5.70 -5.03 0.99
C TYR A 66 -4.63 -5.98 0.43
N GLY A 67 -4.69 -6.30 -0.86
CA GLY A 67 -3.72 -7.19 -1.53
C GLY A 67 -2.29 -6.65 -1.51
N ASP A 68 -2.11 -5.33 -1.62
CA ASP A 68 -0.77 -4.74 -1.58
C ASP A 68 -0.18 -4.80 -0.18
N ARG A 69 -1.00 -4.58 0.86
CA ARG A 69 -0.56 -4.75 2.26
C ARG A 69 -0.23 -6.19 2.58
N TYR A 70 -1.00 -7.12 2.04
CA TYR A 70 -0.74 -8.55 2.14
C TYR A 70 0.62 -8.91 1.54
N ASN A 71 0.86 -8.54 0.28
CA ASN A 71 2.12 -8.80 -0.42
C ASN A 71 3.31 -8.11 0.27
N ALA A 72 3.11 -6.92 0.84
CA ALA A 72 4.12 -6.24 1.64
C ALA A 72 4.43 -7.00 2.94
N ALA A 73 3.42 -7.57 3.61
CA ALA A 73 3.62 -8.41 4.79
C ALA A 73 4.45 -9.65 4.46
N CYS A 74 4.09 -10.37 3.39
CA CYS A 74 4.85 -11.53 2.89
C CYS A 74 6.30 -11.14 2.56
N SER A 75 6.50 -10.03 1.86
CA SER A 75 7.85 -9.53 1.51
C SER A 75 8.69 -9.19 2.74
N TRP A 76 8.11 -8.56 3.77
CA TRP A 76 8.81 -8.29 5.04
C TRP A 76 9.13 -9.57 5.83
N ALA A 77 8.19 -10.52 5.87
CA ALA A 77 8.37 -11.80 6.56
C ALA A 77 9.48 -12.64 5.93
N LEU A 78 9.50 -12.74 4.60
CA LEU A 78 10.56 -13.41 3.84
C LEU A 78 11.91 -12.69 3.90
N ALA A 79 11.91 -11.38 4.12
CA ALA A 79 13.12 -10.61 4.40
C ALA A 79 13.62 -10.75 5.84
N ALA A 80 12.98 -11.59 6.67
CA ALA A 80 13.25 -11.77 8.10
C ALA A 80 13.11 -10.48 8.92
N ILE A 81 12.11 -9.64 8.61
CA ILE A 81 11.82 -8.39 9.32
C ILE A 81 10.37 -8.45 9.85
N PRO A 82 10.14 -9.21 10.94
CA PRO A 82 8.80 -9.55 11.41
C PRO A 82 7.99 -8.33 11.89
N ASP A 83 8.64 -7.36 12.55
CA ASP A 83 7.95 -6.16 13.05
C ASP A 83 7.26 -5.39 11.92
N SER A 84 7.95 -5.21 10.79
CA SER A 84 7.39 -4.54 9.61
C SER A 84 6.27 -5.35 8.96
N ALA A 85 6.35 -6.68 8.99
CA ALA A 85 5.30 -7.55 8.49
C ALA A 85 4.03 -7.41 9.33
N PHE A 86 4.15 -7.48 10.66
CA PHE A 86 3.03 -7.28 11.59
C PHE A 86 2.39 -5.91 11.44
N VAL A 87 3.18 -4.85 11.23
CA VAL A 87 2.63 -3.50 10.95
C VAL A 87 1.68 -3.51 9.74
N GLN A 88 1.98 -4.27 8.67
CA GLN A 88 1.08 -4.34 7.52
C GLN A 88 -0.16 -5.18 7.81
N LEU A 89 0.00 -6.33 8.48
CA LEU A 89 -1.12 -7.18 8.88
C LEU A 89 -2.10 -6.44 9.81
N PHE A 90 -1.60 -5.68 10.79
CA PHE A 90 -2.45 -4.86 11.66
C PHE A 90 -3.18 -3.77 10.89
N LYS A 91 -2.51 -3.10 9.93
CA LYS A 91 -3.20 -2.13 9.06
C LYS A 91 -4.30 -2.76 8.20
N MET A 92 -4.23 -4.06 7.89
CA MET A 92 -5.32 -4.77 7.20
C MET A 92 -6.49 -5.04 8.15
N ALA A 93 -6.20 -5.43 9.39
CA ALA A 93 -7.19 -5.70 10.43
C ALA A 93 -7.93 -4.42 10.88
N ASP A 94 -7.20 -3.34 11.17
CA ASP A 94 -7.75 -2.07 11.67
C ASP A 94 -8.70 -1.39 10.69
N ASN A 95 -8.51 -1.61 9.38
CA ASN A 95 -9.38 -1.08 8.34
C ASN A 95 -10.62 -1.95 8.10
N GLY A 96 -10.85 -2.99 8.91
CA GLY A 96 -11.97 -3.93 8.76
C GLY A 96 -11.96 -4.71 7.44
N SER A 97 -10.84 -4.68 6.72
CA SER A 97 -10.70 -5.21 5.36
C SER A 97 -10.10 -6.61 5.35
N CYS A 98 -9.84 -7.21 6.52
CA CYS A 98 -9.33 -8.56 6.65
C CYS A 98 -10.42 -9.57 6.31
N THR A 99 -10.56 -9.87 5.02
CA THR A 99 -11.59 -10.78 4.51
C THR A 99 -11.12 -12.24 4.42
N ASP A 100 -9.81 -12.49 4.47
CA ASP A 100 -9.24 -13.81 4.18
C ASP A 100 -8.21 -14.26 5.23
N LEU A 101 -8.70 -14.49 6.44
CA LEU A 101 -7.88 -14.97 7.56
C LEU A 101 -7.32 -16.38 7.31
N GLU A 102 -8.08 -17.23 6.60
CA GLU A 102 -7.64 -18.59 6.28
C GLU A 102 -6.39 -18.57 5.40
N HIS A 103 -6.39 -17.75 4.34
CA HIS A 103 -5.22 -17.57 3.49
C HIS A 103 -4.02 -17.03 4.28
N ILE A 104 -4.20 -15.96 5.07
CA ILE A 104 -3.11 -15.36 5.87
C ILE A 104 -2.51 -16.37 6.86
N SER A 105 -3.36 -17.18 7.51
CA SER A 105 -2.91 -18.11 8.56
C SER A 105 -2.16 -19.34 8.04
N SER A 106 -2.24 -19.62 6.74
CA SER A 106 -1.65 -20.79 6.10
C SER A 106 -0.61 -20.46 5.04
N ASP A 107 -0.42 -19.18 4.71
CA ASP A 107 0.56 -18.76 3.70
C ASP A 107 1.99 -19.00 4.18
N SER A 108 2.75 -19.73 3.37
CA SER A 108 4.11 -20.13 3.69
C SER A 108 5.09 -18.97 3.85
N ASP A 109 4.84 -17.83 3.21
CA ASP A 109 5.67 -16.64 3.31
C ASP A 109 5.60 -16.01 4.71
N LEU A 110 4.48 -16.22 5.39
CA LEU A 110 4.22 -15.72 6.74
C LEU A 110 4.63 -16.73 7.82
N ASN A 111 5.19 -17.89 7.44
CA ASN A 111 5.54 -18.95 8.38
C ASN A 111 6.46 -18.48 9.51
N SER A 112 7.40 -17.58 9.20
CA SER A 112 8.35 -17.02 10.18
C SER A 112 7.68 -16.18 11.27
N LEU A 113 6.43 -15.75 11.06
CA LEU A 113 5.66 -14.95 12.01
C LEU A 113 4.90 -15.82 13.03
N HIS A 114 4.75 -17.13 12.78
CA HIS A 114 4.07 -18.00 13.72
C HIS A 114 4.95 -18.25 14.96
N PRO A 115 4.37 -18.17 16.18
CA PRO A 115 5.12 -18.37 17.44
C PRO A 115 5.92 -19.68 17.47
N ASP A 116 5.35 -20.75 16.90
CA ASP A 116 5.96 -22.08 16.86
C ASP A 116 7.20 -22.15 15.94
N ASN A 117 7.37 -21.17 15.05
CA ASN A 117 8.49 -21.07 14.11
C ASN A 117 9.50 -19.98 14.48
N ALA A 118 9.16 -19.06 15.39
CA ALA A 118 10.01 -17.94 15.81
C ALA A 118 11.32 -18.36 16.51
N GLY A 119 11.50 -19.65 16.83
CA GLY A 119 12.71 -20.22 17.41
C GLY A 119 13.65 -20.95 16.43
N LYS A 120 13.47 -20.81 15.10
CA LYS A 120 14.24 -21.56 14.09
C LYS A 120 15.00 -20.71 13.05
N SER A 121 15.15 -19.40 13.26
CA SER A 121 15.96 -18.53 12.39
C SER A 121 17.44 -18.61 12.69
#